data_AF-A0A7S1SWS2-F1
#
_entry.id   AF-A0A7S1SWS2-F1
#
_cell.length_a   1.000
_cell.length_b   1.000
_cell.length_c   1.000
_cell.angle_alpha   90.00
_cell.angle_beta   90.00
_cell.angle_gamma   90.00
#
_symmetry.space_group_name_H-M   'P 1'
#
loop_
_entity.id
_entity.type
_entity.pdbx_description
1 polymer ?
#
loop_
_entity_poly.entity_id
_entity_poly.type
_entity_poly.pdbx_seq_one_letter_code
_entity_poly.pdbx_strand_id
1 'polypeptide(L)'
;MCQDYYDLDFMDRSVDTRPIAPALAAFFDDVLESSVSKLNFRAIVDGLGDVLFKYPFRVPPYYALILRSLTVLEGLAISADPEYKLLAKAYPYMAKRLLTDPSPELRKSLEGLILSDGSFRWNRFENLLREGSQSSDFDPEQLWVLAKWLVSPSAGEIRRPMAEEFVRLIDGFAAGSVREQIHNRIGEEMADRLVPVGPREMDHLARGRMLLSRLRGSAGLSDVSMPLMGSGPFGIMTPREIQSVARFIREDLAQRVPQLQALIQEPGAMEVMNQVTRGLVSRAAARTVKLVAGISSPQQSSPSGGGADR
;
A
#
# COMPACT_ATOMS: atom_id res chain seq x y z
N MET A 1 -15.30 -12.84 -4.12
CA MET A 1 -15.79 -11.73 -4.98
C MET A 1 -17.30 -11.79 -5.20
N CYS A 2 -17.92 -12.93 -5.51
CA CYS A 2 -19.37 -12.95 -5.80
C CYS A 2 -20.30 -13.21 -4.59
N GLN A 3 -19.76 -13.42 -3.39
CA GLN A 3 -20.58 -13.67 -2.20
C GLN A 3 -21.39 -12.44 -1.78
N ASP A 4 -20.87 -11.23 -2.01
CA ASP A 4 -21.54 -9.98 -1.69
C ASP A 4 -22.88 -9.87 -2.44
N TYR A 5 -23.02 -10.45 -3.63
CA TYR A 5 -24.30 -10.45 -4.35
C TYR A 5 -25.38 -11.30 -3.65
N TYR A 6 -25.01 -12.28 -2.83
CA TYR A 6 -25.99 -12.98 -1.99
C TYR A 6 -26.38 -12.13 -0.78
N ASP A 7 -25.40 -11.48 -0.15
CA ASP A 7 -25.64 -10.66 1.05
C ASP A 7 -26.42 -9.37 0.72
N LEU A 8 -26.32 -8.91 -0.53
CA LEU A 8 -27.05 -7.74 -1.05
C LEU A 8 -28.38 -8.12 -1.74
N ASP A 9 -28.83 -9.38 -1.64
CA ASP A 9 -30.06 -9.92 -2.25
C ASP A 9 -30.13 -9.83 -3.78
N PHE A 10 -28.98 -9.64 -4.45
CA PHE A 10 -28.90 -9.64 -5.91
C PHE A 10 -28.98 -11.05 -6.50
N MET A 11 -28.67 -12.09 -5.74
CA MET A 11 -28.74 -13.49 -6.16
C MET A 11 -29.11 -14.40 -4.99
N ASP A 12 -29.74 -15.54 -5.29
CA ASP A 12 -29.98 -16.60 -4.31
C ASP A 12 -28.71 -17.43 -4.08
N ARG A 13 -28.48 -17.89 -2.84
CA ARG A 13 -27.29 -18.70 -2.49
C ARG A 13 -27.17 -20.03 -3.26
N SER A 14 -28.26 -20.49 -3.89
CA SER A 14 -28.28 -21.67 -4.77
C SER A 14 -27.67 -21.43 -6.15
N VAL A 15 -27.46 -20.17 -6.55
CA VAL A 15 -26.92 -19.81 -7.88
C VAL A 15 -25.41 -19.99 -7.90
N ASP A 16 -24.90 -20.74 -8.89
CA ASP A 16 -23.46 -20.86 -9.15
C ASP A 16 -22.89 -19.56 -9.75
N THR A 17 -21.93 -18.95 -9.05
CA THR A 17 -21.31 -17.67 -9.44
C THR A 17 -20.02 -17.83 -10.26
N ARG A 18 -19.52 -19.06 -10.45
CA ARG A 18 -18.33 -19.34 -11.27
C ARG A 18 -18.38 -18.78 -12.69
N PRO A 19 -19.51 -18.85 -13.43
CA PRO A 19 -19.59 -18.28 -14.79
C PRO A 19 -19.82 -16.76 -14.81
N ILE A 20 -20.18 -16.16 -13.67
CA ILE A 20 -20.53 -14.74 -13.55
C ILE A 20 -19.27 -13.90 -13.31
N ALA A 21 -18.35 -14.41 -12.49
CA ALA A 21 -17.12 -13.69 -12.14
C ALA A 21 -16.30 -13.26 -13.38
N PRO A 22 -16.07 -14.11 -14.41
CA PRO A 22 -15.34 -13.70 -15.61
C PRO A 22 -16.06 -12.62 -16.42
N ALA A 23 -17.40 -12.66 -16.50
CA ALA A 23 -18.17 -11.67 -17.25
C ALA A 23 -18.18 -10.30 -16.56
N LEU A 24 -18.29 -10.28 -15.23
CA LEU A 24 -18.13 -9.06 -14.44
C LEU A 24 -16.70 -8.53 -14.55
N ALA A 25 -15.69 -9.40 -14.47
CA ALA A 25 -14.29 -9.01 -14.63
C ALA A 25 -14.05 -8.36 -16.01
N ALA A 26 -14.52 -8.98 -17.10
CA ALA A 26 -14.39 -8.43 -18.44
C ALA A 26 -15.07 -7.06 -18.59
N PHE A 27 -16.29 -6.90 -18.04
CA PHE A 27 -16.95 -5.59 -18.01
C PHE A 27 -16.11 -4.55 -17.26
N PHE A 28 -15.62 -4.89 -16.07
CA PHE A 28 -14.80 -3.96 -15.29
C PHE A 28 -13.45 -3.70 -15.94
N ASP A 29 -12.83 -4.65 -16.64
CA ASP A 29 -11.58 -4.44 -17.36
C ASP A 29 -11.78 -3.42 -18.50
N ASP A 30 -12.82 -3.58 -19.32
CA ASP A 30 -13.17 -2.60 -20.37
C ASP A 30 -13.46 -1.20 -19.79
N VAL A 31 -14.18 -1.17 -18.67
CA VAL A 31 -14.51 0.07 -17.95
C VAL A 31 -13.25 0.69 -17.33
N LEU A 32 -12.32 -0.10 -16.78
CA LEU A 32 -11.10 0.37 -16.13
C LEU A 32 -10.00 0.78 -17.12
N GLU A 33 -10.00 0.27 -18.36
CA GLU A 33 -9.15 0.77 -19.45
C GLU A 33 -9.51 2.22 -19.81
N SER A 34 -10.78 2.58 -19.64
CA SER A 34 -11.20 3.98 -19.64
C SER A 34 -10.95 4.61 -18.25
N SER A 35 -10.37 5.81 -18.19
CA SER A 35 -10.17 6.47 -16.89
C SER A 35 -11.53 6.68 -16.21
N VAL A 36 -11.65 6.33 -14.92
CA VAL A 36 -12.86 6.60 -14.09
C VAL A 36 -13.28 8.07 -14.15
N SER A 37 -12.33 8.97 -14.39
CA SER A 37 -12.58 10.40 -14.61
C SER A 37 -13.34 10.74 -15.90
N LYS A 38 -13.40 9.84 -16.87
CA LYS A 38 -14.03 10.03 -18.19
C LYS A 38 -15.39 9.33 -18.30
N LEU A 39 -15.68 8.41 -17.39
CA LEU A 39 -16.90 7.60 -17.39
C LEU A 39 -18.12 8.37 -16.90
N ASN A 40 -19.22 8.21 -17.62
CA ASN A 40 -20.54 8.66 -17.18
C ASN A 40 -21.21 7.52 -16.40
N PHE A 41 -21.86 7.84 -15.28
CA PHE A 41 -22.55 6.85 -14.46
C PHE A 41 -23.62 6.10 -15.25
N ARG A 42 -24.35 6.80 -16.13
CA ARG A 42 -25.29 6.16 -17.08
C ARG A 42 -24.66 5.02 -17.88
N ALA A 43 -23.47 5.21 -18.44
CA ALA A 43 -22.82 4.18 -19.27
C ALA A 43 -22.46 2.92 -18.46
N ILE A 44 -22.10 3.08 -17.18
CA ILE A 44 -21.85 1.96 -16.28
C ILE A 44 -23.15 1.23 -15.93
N VAL A 45 -24.23 1.97 -15.65
CA VAL A 45 -25.54 1.35 -15.36
C VAL A 45 -26.04 0.57 -16.57
N ASP A 46 -25.93 1.14 -17.77
CA ASP A 46 -26.35 0.51 -19.01
C ASP A 46 -25.52 -0.76 -19.29
N GLY A 47 -24.18 -0.69 -19.19
CA GLY A 47 -23.30 -1.84 -19.42
C GLY A 47 -23.39 -2.92 -18.34
N LEU A 48 -23.59 -2.55 -17.07
CA LEU A 48 -23.88 -3.50 -16.01
C LEU A 48 -25.23 -4.19 -16.26
N GLY A 49 -26.22 -3.46 -16.79
CA GLY A 49 -27.50 -3.99 -17.21
C GLY A 49 -27.36 -5.20 -18.13
N ASP A 50 -26.50 -5.14 -19.14
CA ASP A 50 -26.24 -6.25 -20.06
C ASP A 50 -25.74 -7.52 -19.35
N VAL A 51 -24.90 -7.37 -18.32
CA VAL A 51 -24.45 -8.50 -17.50
C VAL A 51 -25.59 -9.00 -16.62
N LEU A 52 -26.34 -8.09 -15.97
CA LEU A 52 -27.47 -8.44 -15.12
C LEU A 52 -28.60 -9.17 -15.86
N PHE A 53 -28.79 -8.92 -17.16
CA PHE A 53 -29.76 -9.64 -18.00
C PHE A 53 -29.30 -11.04 -18.41
N LYS A 54 -27.99 -11.25 -18.59
CA LYS A 54 -27.43 -12.53 -19.03
C LYS A 54 -27.37 -13.58 -17.92
N TYR A 55 -27.36 -13.13 -16.66
CA TYR A 55 -27.21 -13.98 -15.47
C TYR A 55 -28.44 -13.84 -14.56
N PRO A 56 -28.68 -14.77 -13.62
CA PRO A 56 -29.91 -14.80 -12.82
C PRO A 56 -29.89 -13.77 -11.66
N PHE A 57 -29.60 -12.50 -11.97
CA PHE A 57 -29.66 -11.40 -11.03
C PHE A 57 -31.11 -11.01 -10.73
N ARG A 58 -31.40 -10.77 -9.46
CA ARG A 58 -32.64 -10.17 -8.97
C ARG A 58 -32.30 -8.83 -8.35
N VAL A 59 -32.41 -7.75 -9.11
CA VAL A 59 -32.11 -6.41 -8.59
C VAL A 59 -33.19 -6.00 -7.59
N PRO A 60 -32.88 -5.83 -6.29
CA PRO A 60 -33.90 -5.43 -5.31
C PRO A 60 -34.44 -4.03 -5.62
N PRO A 61 -35.73 -3.75 -5.34
CA PRO A 61 -36.36 -2.46 -5.67
C PRO A 61 -35.60 -1.24 -5.12
N TYR A 62 -35.04 -1.36 -3.92
CA TYR A 62 -34.25 -0.29 -3.29
C TYR A 62 -33.03 0.12 -4.13
N TYR A 63 -32.27 -0.84 -4.64
CA TYR A 63 -31.11 -0.55 -5.49
C TYR A 63 -31.53 0.02 -6.84
N ALA A 64 -32.60 -0.51 -7.46
CA ALA A 64 -33.14 0.03 -8.70
C ALA A 64 -33.54 1.51 -8.55
N LEU A 65 -34.16 1.88 -7.42
CA LEU A 65 -34.53 3.26 -7.09
C LEU A 65 -33.30 4.16 -6.89
N ILE A 66 -32.26 3.67 -6.21
CA ILE A 66 -31.00 4.42 -6.06
C ILE A 66 -30.37 4.69 -7.43
N LEU A 67 -30.20 3.65 -8.26
CA LEU A 67 -29.58 3.78 -9.58
C LEU A 67 -30.38 4.75 -10.48
N ARG A 68 -31.72 4.64 -10.46
CA ARG A 68 -32.60 5.55 -11.20
C ARG A 68 -32.45 7.00 -10.70
N SER A 69 -32.42 7.21 -9.39
CA SER A 69 -32.26 8.54 -8.80
C SER A 69 -30.91 9.15 -9.16
N LEU A 70 -29.82 8.39 -9.05
CA LEU A 70 -28.47 8.85 -9.42
C LEU A 70 -28.37 9.19 -10.91
N THR A 71 -29.00 8.39 -11.77
CA THR A 71 -29.01 8.64 -13.22
C THR A 71 -29.74 9.95 -13.56
N VAL A 72 -30.87 10.23 -12.89
CA VAL A 72 -31.60 11.50 -13.06
C VAL A 72 -30.78 12.68 -12.53
N LEU A 73 -30.17 12.54 -11.35
CA LEU A 73 -29.32 13.58 -10.77
C LEU A 73 -28.10 13.89 -11.64
N GLU A 74 -27.47 12.86 -12.21
CA GLU A 74 -26.37 13.04 -13.17
C GLU A 74 -26.85 13.77 -14.42
N GLY A 75 -28.01 13.40 -14.98
CA GLY A 75 -28.57 14.09 -16.15
C GLY A 75 -28.87 15.58 -15.88
N LEU A 76 -29.37 15.91 -14.70
CA LEU A 76 -29.56 17.29 -14.26
C LEU A 76 -28.22 18.02 -14.11
N ALA A 77 -27.22 17.40 -13.51
CA ALA A 77 -25.90 18.00 -13.35
C ALA A 77 -25.23 18.26 -14.71
N ILE A 78 -25.32 17.33 -15.65
CA ILE A 78 -24.82 17.48 -17.03
C ILE A 78 -25.51 18.64 -17.75
N SER A 79 -26.80 18.87 -17.47
CA SER A 79 -27.52 20.00 -18.07
C SER A 79 -27.00 21.37 -17.61
N ALA A 80 -26.39 21.44 -16.43
CA ALA A 80 -25.79 22.65 -15.88
C ALA A 80 -24.29 22.77 -16.22
N ASP A 81 -23.56 21.65 -16.20
CA ASP A 81 -22.14 21.54 -16.55
C ASP A 81 -21.95 20.34 -17.49
N PRO A 82 -21.78 20.55 -18.82
CA PRO A 82 -21.63 19.46 -19.79
C PRO A 82 -20.44 18.53 -19.51
N GLU A 83 -19.42 19.02 -18.81
CA GLU A 83 -18.22 18.25 -18.44
C GLU A 83 -18.37 17.56 -17.07
N TYR A 84 -19.55 17.63 -16.44
CA TYR A 84 -19.80 17.00 -15.17
C TYR A 84 -19.67 15.47 -15.24
N LYS A 85 -18.92 14.90 -14.30
CA LYS A 85 -18.71 13.46 -14.15
C LYS A 85 -18.98 13.04 -12.71
N LEU A 86 -20.11 12.39 -12.47
CA LEU A 86 -20.55 12.00 -11.12
C LEU A 86 -19.48 11.16 -10.41
N LEU A 87 -18.94 10.15 -11.10
CA LEU A 87 -17.96 9.23 -10.53
C LEU A 87 -16.63 9.90 -10.22
N ALA A 88 -16.17 10.82 -11.07
CA ALA A 88 -14.96 11.59 -10.80
C ALA A 88 -15.07 12.40 -9.50
N LYS A 89 -16.28 12.90 -9.19
CA LYS A 89 -16.55 13.65 -7.94
C LYS A 89 -16.79 12.73 -6.74
N ALA A 90 -17.43 11.57 -6.94
CA ALA A 90 -17.77 10.66 -5.86
C ALA A 90 -16.59 9.77 -5.42
N TYR A 91 -15.68 9.44 -6.33
CA TYR A 91 -14.59 8.51 -6.07
C TYR A 91 -13.64 8.98 -4.95
N PRO A 92 -13.18 10.25 -4.92
CA PRO A 92 -12.40 10.77 -3.79
C PRO A 92 -13.11 10.62 -2.44
N TYR A 93 -14.41 10.90 -2.39
CA TYR A 93 -15.21 10.75 -1.18
C TYR A 93 -15.28 9.29 -0.71
N MET A 94 -15.50 8.34 -1.64
CA MET A 94 -15.50 6.90 -1.34
C MET A 94 -14.14 6.40 -0.86
N ALA A 95 -13.06 6.81 -1.52
CA ALA A 95 -11.69 6.46 -1.13
C ALA A 95 -11.35 7.00 0.26
N LYS A 96 -11.68 8.26 0.55
CA LYS A 96 -11.56 8.83 1.90
C LYS A 96 -12.34 8.00 2.91
N ARG A 97 -13.62 7.72 2.63
CA ARG A 97 -14.50 7.03 3.57
C ARG A 97 -14.00 5.62 3.89
N LEU A 98 -13.47 4.88 2.91
CA LEU A 98 -12.82 3.59 3.16
C LEU A 98 -11.61 3.69 4.10
N LEU A 99 -10.86 4.81 4.06
CA LEU A 99 -9.72 5.03 4.93
C LEU A 99 -10.15 5.45 6.35
N THR A 100 -11.10 6.37 6.46
CA THR A 100 -11.38 7.08 7.72
C THR A 100 -12.58 6.56 8.51
N ASP A 101 -13.56 5.93 7.85
CA ASP A 101 -14.79 5.45 8.51
C ASP A 101 -14.52 4.18 9.34
N PRO A 102 -14.91 4.15 10.64
CA PRO A 102 -14.66 3.00 11.51
C PRO A 102 -15.66 1.84 11.32
N SER A 103 -16.67 1.95 10.46
CA SER A 103 -17.66 0.87 10.21
C SER A 103 -16.97 -0.48 9.96
N PRO A 104 -17.37 -1.56 10.68
CA PRO A 104 -16.81 -2.90 10.47
C PRO A 104 -16.89 -3.39 9.02
N GLU A 105 -17.99 -3.06 8.32
CA GLU A 105 -18.23 -3.42 6.93
C GLU A 105 -17.23 -2.72 5.99
N LEU A 106 -16.96 -1.43 6.21
CA LEU A 106 -15.96 -0.69 5.45
C LEU A 106 -14.54 -1.14 5.78
N ARG A 107 -14.25 -1.52 7.03
CA ARG A 107 -12.96 -2.12 7.42
C ARG A 107 -12.72 -3.45 6.71
N LYS A 108 -13.72 -4.33 6.66
CA LYS A 108 -13.66 -5.59 5.92
C LYS A 108 -13.51 -5.37 4.41
N SER A 109 -14.17 -4.34 3.87
CA SER A 109 -14.02 -3.96 2.46
C SER A 109 -12.61 -3.44 2.16
N LEU A 110 -12.07 -2.58 3.03
CA LEU A 110 -10.70 -2.08 2.93
C LEU A 110 -9.69 -3.24 3.00
N GLU A 111 -9.89 -4.16 3.93
CA GLU A 111 -9.10 -5.38 4.08
C GLU A 111 -9.05 -6.19 2.78
N GLY A 112 -10.20 -6.50 2.19
CA GLY A 112 -10.27 -7.21 0.90
C GLY A 112 -9.68 -6.44 -0.29
N LEU A 113 -9.57 -5.10 -0.20
CA LEU A 113 -8.93 -4.29 -1.24
C LEU A 113 -7.40 -4.28 -1.11
N ILE A 114 -6.88 -4.20 0.12
CA ILE A 114 -5.45 -4.07 0.39
C ILE A 114 -4.76 -5.42 0.62
N LEU A 115 -5.49 -6.51 0.79
CA LEU A 115 -4.95 -7.87 0.85
C LEU A 115 -5.41 -8.70 -0.35
N SER A 116 -4.51 -9.55 -0.85
CA SER A 116 -4.83 -10.66 -1.75
C SER A 116 -3.87 -11.80 -1.50
N ASP A 117 -4.40 -13.00 -1.29
CA ASP A 117 -3.62 -14.23 -1.11
C ASP A 117 -2.54 -14.11 -0.01
N GLY A 118 -2.87 -13.41 1.08
CA GLY A 118 -1.95 -13.14 2.19
C GLY A 118 -0.87 -12.11 1.89
N SER A 119 -0.90 -11.44 0.73
CA SER A 119 0.03 -10.38 0.34
C SER A 119 -0.63 -9.00 0.39
N PHE A 120 0.13 -7.99 0.85
CA PHE A 120 -0.33 -6.61 0.88
C PHE A 120 -0.21 -5.95 -0.50
N ARG A 121 -1.28 -5.32 -0.96
CA ARG A 121 -1.39 -4.66 -2.26
C ARG A 121 -1.13 -3.17 -2.11
N TRP A 122 0.14 -2.80 -1.96
CA TRP A 122 0.55 -1.39 -1.84
C TRP A 122 -0.03 -0.47 -2.89
N ASN A 123 -0.01 -0.87 -4.17
CA ASN A 123 -0.57 -0.06 -5.25
C ASN A 123 -2.05 0.31 -4.99
N ARG A 124 -2.84 -0.62 -4.43
CA ARG A 124 -4.25 -0.34 -4.09
C ARG A 124 -4.36 0.62 -2.93
N PHE A 125 -3.56 0.43 -1.88
CA PHE A 125 -3.53 1.33 -0.73
C PHE A 125 -3.07 2.75 -1.10
N GLU A 126 -2.03 2.88 -1.92
CA GLU A 126 -1.51 4.17 -2.41
C GLU A 126 -2.50 4.88 -3.31
N ASN A 127 -3.20 4.13 -4.15
CA ASN A 127 -4.31 4.67 -4.94
C ASN A 127 -5.41 5.20 -4.01
N LEU A 128 -5.85 4.43 -3.00
CA LEU A 128 -6.86 4.92 -2.05
C LEU A 128 -6.41 6.19 -1.33
N LEU A 129 -5.16 6.27 -0.87
CA LEU A 129 -4.61 7.46 -0.22
C LEU A 129 -4.59 8.67 -1.15
N ARG A 130 -4.09 8.50 -2.39
CA ARG A 130 -4.01 9.59 -3.37
C ARG A 130 -5.39 10.11 -3.73
N GLU A 131 -6.33 9.21 -3.96
CA GLU A 131 -7.68 9.56 -4.41
C GLU A 131 -8.50 10.12 -3.25
N GLY A 132 -8.38 9.54 -2.05
CA GLY A 132 -9.00 10.07 -0.83
C GLY A 132 -8.53 11.47 -0.48
N SER A 133 -7.23 11.77 -0.69
CA SER A 133 -6.67 13.10 -0.43
C SER A 133 -7.20 14.21 -1.35
N GLN A 134 -7.85 13.86 -2.46
CA GLN A 134 -8.50 14.83 -3.35
C GLN A 134 -9.89 15.25 -2.86
N SER A 135 -10.44 14.59 -1.83
CA SER A 135 -11.71 15.00 -1.22
C SER A 135 -11.56 16.36 -0.54
N SER A 136 -12.49 17.28 -0.76
CA SER A 136 -12.42 18.66 -0.25
C SER A 136 -12.42 18.75 1.29
N ASP A 137 -12.93 17.72 1.95
CA ASP A 137 -13.03 17.59 3.40
C ASP A 137 -12.06 16.54 3.95
N PHE A 138 -11.00 16.21 3.21
CA PHE A 138 -9.97 15.30 3.67
C PHE A 138 -9.11 15.95 4.77
N ASP A 139 -9.07 15.31 5.93
CA ASP A 139 -8.20 15.68 7.04
C ASP A 139 -7.17 14.56 7.28
N PRO A 140 -5.86 14.82 7.07
CA PRO A 140 -4.81 13.84 7.34
C PRO A 140 -4.81 13.30 8.76
N GLU A 141 -5.31 14.04 9.76
CA GLU A 141 -5.40 13.56 11.14
C GLU A 141 -6.34 12.36 11.28
N GLN A 142 -7.33 12.23 10.39
CA GLN A 142 -8.26 11.09 10.40
C GLN A 142 -7.57 9.76 10.03
N LEU A 143 -6.38 9.80 9.40
CA LEU A 143 -5.60 8.59 9.13
C LEU A 143 -5.11 7.90 10.41
N TRP A 144 -5.09 8.59 11.55
CA TRP A 144 -4.82 7.94 12.84
C TRP A 144 -5.89 6.93 13.23
N VAL A 145 -7.15 7.12 12.78
CA VAL A 145 -8.22 6.13 12.98
C VAL A 145 -7.89 4.83 12.25
N LEU A 146 -7.40 4.94 11.01
CA LEU A 146 -6.92 3.80 10.24
C LEU A 146 -5.70 3.15 10.91
N ALA A 147 -4.71 3.94 11.30
CA ALA A 147 -3.51 3.43 11.96
C ALA A 147 -3.85 2.67 13.25
N LYS A 148 -4.82 3.18 14.03
CA LYS A 148 -5.34 2.53 15.24
C LYS A 148 -6.03 1.22 14.93
N TRP A 149 -6.88 1.19 13.89
CA TRP A 149 -7.50 -0.04 13.44
C TRP A 149 -6.48 -1.10 13.02
N LEU A 150 -5.44 -0.73 12.26
CA LEU A 150 -4.41 -1.65 11.78
C LEU A 150 -3.67 -2.38 12.91
N VAL A 151 -3.57 -1.79 14.10
CA VAL A 151 -2.95 -2.41 15.29
C VAL A 151 -3.97 -2.97 16.28
N SER A 152 -5.26 -2.82 16.01
CA SER A 152 -6.33 -3.33 16.86
C SER A 152 -6.51 -4.85 16.70
N PRO A 153 -7.31 -5.51 17.56
CA PRO A 153 -7.65 -6.93 17.41
C PRO A 153 -8.38 -7.27 16.10
N SER A 154 -9.16 -6.33 15.53
CA SER A 154 -9.99 -6.61 14.35
C SER A 154 -9.22 -6.65 13.03
N ALA A 155 -8.00 -6.13 12.98
CA ALA A 155 -7.13 -6.18 11.80
C ALA A 155 -6.15 -7.38 11.82
N GLY A 156 -6.48 -8.44 12.56
CA GLY A 156 -5.59 -9.57 12.82
C GLY A 156 -4.97 -10.21 11.57
N GLU A 157 -5.75 -10.38 10.50
CA GLU A 157 -5.25 -11.00 9.24
C GLU A 157 -4.29 -10.07 8.48
N ILE A 158 -4.41 -8.75 8.64
CA ILE A 158 -3.59 -7.74 7.97
C ILE A 158 -2.28 -7.48 8.70
N ARG A 159 -2.24 -7.62 10.03
CA ARG A 159 -1.09 -7.23 10.85
C ARG A 159 0.22 -7.85 10.36
N ARG A 160 0.22 -9.16 10.08
CA ARG A 160 1.43 -9.86 9.66
C ARG A 160 1.87 -9.48 8.23
N PRO A 161 1.02 -9.58 7.18
CA PRO A 161 1.38 -9.11 5.84
C PRO A 161 1.86 -7.66 5.83
N MET A 162 1.18 -6.79 6.58
CA MET A 162 1.57 -5.39 6.73
C MET A 162 2.95 -5.24 7.41
N ALA A 163 3.20 -5.94 8.51
CA ALA A 163 4.48 -5.88 9.21
C ALA A 163 5.64 -6.38 8.32
N GLU A 164 5.44 -7.49 7.60
CA GLU A 164 6.43 -8.00 6.64
C GLU A 164 6.73 -6.99 5.53
N GLU A 165 5.72 -6.24 5.10
CA GLU A 165 5.86 -5.21 4.08
C GLU A 165 6.53 -3.96 4.62
N PHE A 166 6.26 -3.54 5.86
CA PHE A 166 7.04 -2.49 6.50
C PHE A 166 8.52 -2.86 6.65
N VAL A 167 8.82 -4.12 6.98
CA VAL A 167 10.20 -4.63 6.99
C VAL A 167 10.85 -4.47 5.61
N ARG A 168 10.15 -4.84 4.52
CA ARG A 168 10.65 -4.71 3.15
C ARG A 168 10.86 -3.24 2.76
N LEU A 169 9.94 -2.35 3.13
CA LEU A 169 10.05 -0.91 2.88
C LEU A 169 11.25 -0.28 3.57
N ILE A 170 11.40 -0.52 4.88
CA ILE A 170 12.50 0.04 5.67
C ILE A 170 13.83 -0.54 5.23
N ASP A 171 13.90 -1.85 4.96
CA ASP A 171 15.11 -2.51 4.44
C ASP A 171 15.50 -2.00 3.05
N GLY A 172 14.54 -1.82 2.13
CA GLY A 172 14.80 -1.25 0.80
C GLY A 172 15.31 0.19 0.86
N PHE A 173 14.75 1.01 1.75
CA PHE A 173 15.25 2.36 2.02
C PHE A 173 16.69 2.35 2.57
N ALA A 174 16.96 1.50 3.56
CA ALA A 174 18.30 1.36 4.15
C ALA A 174 19.31 0.87 3.10
N ALA A 175 18.94 -0.12 2.29
CA ALA A 175 19.74 -0.65 1.19
C ALA A 175 20.07 0.41 0.15
N GLY A 176 19.09 1.23 -0.23
CA GLY A 176 19.30 2.37 -1.13
C GLY A 176 20.31 3.37 -0.59
N SER A 177 20.19 3.70 0.70
CA SER A 177 21.11 4.63 1.38
C SER A 177 22.53 4.08 1.45
N VAL A 178 22.69 2.77 1.69
CA VAL A 178 23.99 2.09 1.71
C VAL A 178 24.60 2.04 0.29
N ARG A 179 23.79 1.73 -0.73
CA ARG A 179 24.24 1.74 -2.13
C ARG A 179 24.77 3.10 -2.54
N GLU A 180 24.03 4.17 -2.22
CA GLU A 180 24.43 5.54 -2.52
C GLU A 180 25.78 5.89 -1.87
N GLN A 181 26.01 5.45 -0.62
CA GLN A 181 27.31 5.61 0.03
C GLN A 181 28.43 4.82 -0.65
N ILE A 182 28.19 3.59 -1.08
CA ILE A 182 29.19 2.78 -1.78
C ILE A 182 29.50 3.41 -3.14
N HIS A 183 28.47 3.82 -3.89
CA HIS A 183 28.60 4.51 -5.16
C HIS A 183 29.49 5.76 -5.02
N ASN A 184 29.22 6.60 -4.02
CA ASN A 184 29.98 7.83 -3.77
C ASN A 184 31.44 7.58 -3.34
N ARG A 185 31.77 6.40 -2.77
CA ARG A 185 33.11 6.10 -2.25
C ARG A 185 33.97 5.24 -3.18
N ILE A 186 33.37 4.27 -3.86
CA ILE A 186 34.06 3.17 -4.55
C ILE A 186 33.53 2.98 -5.98
N GLY A 187 32.48 3.70 -6.39
CA GLY A 187 31.92 3.67 -7.75
C GLY A 187 30.71 2.75 -7.91
N GLU A 188 30.01 2.92 -9.03
CA GLU A 188 28.72 2.29 -9.34
C GLU A 188 28.80 0.76 -9.46
N GLU A 189 29.82 0.25 -10.15
CA GLU A 189 30.00 -1.19 -10.38
C GLU A 189 30.11 -1.98 -9.06
N MET A 190 30.82 -1.42 -8.08
CA MET A 190 30.94 -2.01 -6.74
C MET A 190 29.66 -1.86 -5.92
N ALA A 191 28.92 -0.78 -6.09
CA ALA A 191 27.64 -0.58 -5.42
C ALA A 191 26.60 -1.62 -5.87
N ASP A 192 26.51 -1.88 -7.17
CA ASP A 192 25.59 -2.87 -7.74
C ASP A 192 25.97 -4.31 -7.41
N ARG A 193 27.27 -4.60 -7.33
CA ARG A 193 27.76 -5.92 -6.93
C ARG A 193 27.51 -6.22 -5.45
N LEU A 194 27.80 -5.27 -4.56
CA LEU A 194 27.70 -5.48 -3.10
C LEU A 194 26.26 -5.41 -2.60
N VAL A 195 25.44 -4.60 -3.24
CA VAL A 195 24.02 -4.46 -2.95
C VAL A 195 23.30 -4.51 -4.30
N PRO A 196 22.81 -5.64 -4.80
CA PRO A 196 22.03 -5.65 -6.05
C PRO A 196 20.60 -5.11 -5.83
N VAL A 197 20.00 -4.42 -6.82
CA VAL A 197 18.57 -4.00 -6.74
C VAL A 197 17.72 -5.10 -7.35
N GLY A 198 16.79 -5.69 -6.58
CA GLY A 198 15.69 -6.46 -7.16
C GLY A 198 14.57 -5.55 -7.69
N PRO A 199 13.77 -5.93 -8.70
CA PRO A 199 12.67 -5.11 -9.22
C PRO A 199 11.71 -4.58 -8.14
N ARG A 200 11.33 -5.43 -7.18
CA ARG A 200 10.48 -5.04 -6.04
C ARG A 200 11.18 -4.11 -5.05
N GLU A 201 12.50 -4.19 -4.94
CA GLU A 201 13.29 -3.38 -4.00
C GLU A 201 13.35 -1.92 -4.45
N MET A 202 13.34 -1.68 -5.76
CA MET A 202 13.20 -0.34 -6.35
C MET A 202 11.86 0.31 -5.95
N ASP A 203 10.76 -0.45 -6.07
CA ASP A 203 9.44 0.01 -5.65
C ASP A 203 9.42 0.32 -4.15
N HIS A 204 9.97 -0.58 -3.32
CA HIS A 204 10.02 -0.39 -1.87
C HIS A 204 10.85 0.84 -1.47
N LEU A 205 11.95 1.11 -2.18
CA LEU A 205 12.79 2.29 -1.98
C LEU A 205 12.03 3.58 -2.32
N ALA A 206 11.37 3.62 -3.47
CA ALA A 206 10.57 4.78 -3.90
C ALA A 206 9.46 5.08 -2.88
N ARG A 207 8.74 4.03 -2.46
CA ARG A 207 7.68 4.13 -1.44
C ARG A 207 8.21 4.55 -0.08
N GLY A 208 9.31 3.96 0.39
CA GLY A 208 9.94 4.31 1.66
C GLY A 208 10.37 5.78 1.71
N ARG A 209 10.97 6.29 0.63
CA ARG A 209 11.32 7.72 0.49
C ARG A 209 10.09 8.62 0.54
N MET A 210 9.03 8.27 -0.19
CA MET A 210 7.76 9.01 -0.18
C MET A 210 7.12 9.05 1.22
N LEU A 211 7.07 7.92 1.91
CA LEU A 211 6.47 7.84 3.25
C LEU A 211 7.28 8.65 4.28
N LEU A 212 8.61 8.53 4.25
CA LEU A 212 9.48 9.28 5.16
C LEU A 212 9.40 10.80 4.94
N SER A 213 9.32 11.26 3.69
CA SER A 213 9.17 12.70 3.40
C SER A 213 7.83 13.23 3.89
N ARG A 214 6.74 12.47 3.70
CA ARG A 214 5.42 12.83 4.21
C ARG A 214 5.37 12.84 5.74
N LEU A 215 5.90 11.80 6.40
CA LEU A 215 5.92 11.72 7.87
C LEU A 215 6.70 12.87 8.51
N ARG A 216 7.86 13.23 7.95
CA ARG A 216 8.64 14.39 8.44
C ARG A 216 7.87 15.70 8.30
N GLY A 217 7.13 15.87 7.20
CA GLY A 217 6.33 17.07 6.95
C GLY A 217 5.03 17.13 7.77
N SER A 218 4.33 16.00 7.95
CA SER A 218 2.98 15.97 8.53
C SER A 218 2.96 15.84 10.05
N ALA A 219 3.97 15.23 10.67
CA ALA A 219 3.98 14.95 12.11
C ALA A 219 4.85 15.93 12.92
N GLY A 220 5.28 17.05 12.33
CA GLY A 220 6.18 18.02 12.99
C GLY A 220 7.53 17.39 13.39
N LEU A 221 7.92 16.30 12.73
CA LEU A 221 9.13 15.53 13.03
C LEU A 221 10.36 16.07 12.30
N SER A 222 10.31 17.32 11.78
CA SER A 222 11.44 17.98 11.13
C SER A 222 12.66 18.04 12.04
N ASP A 223 12.44 18.24 13.34
CA ASP A 223 13.48 18.40 14.35
C ASP A 223 13.87 17.07 15.01
N VAL A 224 13.18 15.97 14.66
CA VAL A 224 13.48 14.65 15.19
C VAL A 224 14.54 13.98 14.33
N SER A 225 15.76 14.00 14.84
CA SER A 225 16.88 13.25 14.26
C SER A 225 16.67 11.75 14.48
N MET A 226 16.08 11.09 13.48
CA MET A 226 16.04 9.62 13.46
C MET A 226 17.44 9.08 13.16
N PRO A 227 18.03 8.24 14.03
CA PRO A 227 19.32 7.62 13.77
C PRO A 227 19.15 6.51 12.72
N LEU A 228 19.07 6.91 11.46
CA LEU A 228 18.85 6.02 10.30
C LEU A 228 20.17 5.51 9.70
N MET A 229 21.31 5.98 10.20
CA MET A 229 22.65 5.51 9.87
C MET A 229 23.21 4.70 11.03
N GLY A 230 23.77 3.53 10.71
CA GLY A 230 24.43 2.67 11.67
C GLY A 230 25.94 2.83 11.71
N SER A 231 26.55 2.26 12.75
CA SER A 231 28.01 2.09 12.88
C SER A 231 28.56 0.91 12.08
N GLY A 232 27.71 0.13 11.42
CA GLY A 232 28.14 -0.99 10.58
C GLY A 232 28.80 -0.55 9.26
N PRO A 233 29.35 -1.51 8.48
CA PRO A 233 29.98 -1.23 7.20
C PRO A 233 29.05 -0.44 6.27
N PHE A 234 29.57 0.64 5.67
CA PHE A 234 28.82 1.52 4.77
C PHE A 234 27.50 2.07 5.36
N GLY A 235 27.44 2.20 6.70
CA GLY A 235 26.29 2.78 7.40
C GLY A 235 25.14 1.82 7.67
N ILE A 236 25.33 0.50 7.48
CA ILE A 236 24.31 -0.51 7.85
C ILE A 236 24.06 -0.46 9.36
N MET A 237 22.79 -0.36 9.77
CA MET A 237 22.40 -0.44 11.17
C MET A 237 22.69 -1.82 11.75
N THR A 238 23.39 -1.83 12.89
CA THR A 238 23.63 -3.05 13.66
C THR A 238 22.35 -3.50 14.36
N PRO A 239 22.22 -4.79 14.73
CA PRO A 239 21.07 -5.27 15.49
C PRO A 239 20.79 -4.48 16.78
N ARG A 240 21.83 -3.98 17.45
CA ARG A 240 21.71 -3.17 18.67
C ARG A 240 21.12 -1.80 18.37
N GLU A 241 21.54 -1.17 17.27
CA GLU A 241 21.03 0.13 16.84
C GLU A 241 19.55 0.06 16.41
N ILE A 242 19.16 -1.00 15.71
CA ILE A 242 17.75 -1.24 15.35
C ILE A 242 16.89 -1.34 16.62
N GLN A 243 17.38 -2.06 17.64
CA GLN A 243 16.69 -2.14 18.93
C GLN A 243 16.65 -0.80 19.66
N SER A 244 17.71 0.02 19.60
CA SER A 244 17.69 1.36 20.20
C SER A 244 16.71 2.30 19.50
N VAL A 245 16.60 2.23 18.16
CA VAL A 245 15.60 2.99 17.40
C VAL A 245 14.19 2.58 17.81
N ALA A 246 13.93 1.27 17.92
CA ALA A 246 12.63 0.77 18.36
C ALA A 246 12.28 1.23 19.79
N ARG A 247 13.28 1.33 20.67
CA ARG A 247 13.12 1.86 22.03
C ARG A 247 12.81 3.37 22.00
N PHE A 248 13.58 4.14 21.23
CA PHE A 248 13.35 5.57 21.04
C PHE A 248 11.95 5.88 20.53
N ILE A 249 11.46 5.12 19.53
CA ILE A 249 10.10 5.29 19.00
C ILE A 249 9.06 5.06 20.10
N ARG A 250 9.28 4.07 20.96
CA ARG A 250 8.34 3.68 22.01
C ARG A 250 8.34 4.60 23.22
N GLU A 251 9.52 5.05 23.64
CA GLU A 251 9.71 5.76 24.91
C GLU A 251 9.74 7.27 24.70
N ASP A 252 10.49 7.76 23.72
CA ASP A 252 10.71 9.19 23.50
C ASP A 252 9.71 9.77 22.49
N LEU A 253 9.58 9.14 21.32
CA LEU A 253 8.75 9.66 20.24
C LEU A 253 7.26 9.59 20.60
N ALA A 254 6.84 8.51 21.26
CA ALA A 254 5.47 8.34 21.73
C ALA A 254 5.02 9.44 22.70
N GLN A 255 5.92 9.95 23.55
CA GLN A 255 5.60 11.04 24.47
C GLN A 255 5.37 12.38 23.74
N ARG A 256 6.01 12.56 22.59
CA ARG A 256 5.91 13.78 21.78
C ARG A 256 4.74 13.76 20.81
N VAL A 257 4.27 12.58 20.43
CA VAL A 257 3.18 12.38 19.46
C VAL A 257 2.04 11.63 20.15
N PRO A 258 1.02 12.33 20.68
CA PRO A 258 -0.08 11.71 21.44
C PRO A 258 -0.80 10.60 20.68
N GLN A 259 -0.94 10.73 19.36
CA GLN A 259 -1.57 9.71 18.54
C GLN A 259 -0.74 8.43 18.46
N LEU A 260 0.59 8.54 18.41
CA LEU A 260 1.50 7.40 18.48
C LEU A 260 1.43 6.71 19.84
N GLN A 261 1.29 7.49 20.93
CA GLN A 261 1.04 6.95 22.26
C GLN A 261 -0.23 6.10 22.29
N ALA A 262 -1.32 6.60 21.69
CA ALA A 262 -2.58 5.87 21.59
C ALA A 262 -2.43 4.58 20.77
N LEU A 263 -1.63 4.59 19.69
CA LEU A 263 -1.34 3.37 18.92
C LEU A 263 -0.60 2.34 19.76
N ILE A 264 0.44 2.73 20.49
CA ILE A 264 1.29 1.79 21.25
C ILE A 264 0.51 1.08 22.37
N GLN A 265 -0.56 1.71 22.87
CA GLN A 265 -1.46 1.12 23.87
C GLN A 265 -2.36 0.01 23.30
N GLU A 266 -2.50 -0.09 21.97
CA GLU A 266 -3.29 -1.15 21.35
C GLU A 266 -2.58 -2.51 21.46
N PRO A 267 -3.33 -3.61 21.71
CA PRO A 267 -2.73 -4.92 21.99
C PRO A 267 -1.91 -5.47 20.80
N GLY A 268 -2.29 -5.16 19.57
CA GLY A 268 -1.55 -5.59 18.37
C GLY A 268 -0.35 -4.71 18.01
N ALA A 269 -0.19 -3.53 18.62
CA ALA A 269 0.91 -2.63 18.28
C ALA A 269 2.27 -3.21 18.69
N MET A 270 2.33 -3.82 19.87
CA MET A 270 3.53 -4.51 20.35
C MET A 270 3.90 -5.71 19.47
N GLU A 271 2.90 -6.43 18.96
CA GLU A 271 3.12 -7.54 18.03
C GLU A 271 3.77 -7.03 16.73
N VAL A 272 3.17 -6.01 16.10
CA VAL A 272 3.68 -5.41 14.86
C VAL A 272 5.09 -4.85 15.06
N MET A 273 5.33 -4.07 16.11
CA MET A 273 6.66 -3.53 16.39
C MET A 273 7.72 -4.62 16.58
N ASN A 274 7.39 -5.69 17.31
CA ASN A 274 8.31 -6.79 17.53
C ASN A 274 8.60 -7.55 16.23
N GLN A 275 7.59 -7.80 15.40
CA GLN A 275 7.75 -8.43 14.08
C GLN A 275 8.64 -7.57 13.18
N VAL A 276 8.38 -6.26 13.11
CA VAL A 276 9.18 -5.33 12.31
C VAL A 276 10.63 -5.30 12.80
N THR A 277 10.84 -5.13 14.11
CA THR A 277 12.19 -5.09 14.70
C THR A 277 12.97 -6.37 14.41
N ARG A 278 12.36 -7.55 14.62
CA ARG A 278 13.01 -8.84 14.33
C ARG A 278 13.33 -9.02 12.86
N GLY A 279 12.40 -8.64 11.97
CA GLY A 279 12.58 -8.69 10.53
C GLY A 279 13.70 -7.77 10.03
N LEU A 280 13.85 -6.58 10.62
CA LEU A 280 14.94 -5.67 10.31
C LEU A 280 16.29 -6.18 10.82
N VAL A 281 16.33 -6.71 12.04
CA VAL A 281 17.55 -7.32 12.60
C VAL A 281 18.05 -8.46 11.71
N SER A 282 17.17 -9.36 11.29
CA SER A 282 17.56 -10.50 10.44
C SER A 282 18.07 -10.05 9.07
N ARG A 283 17.41 -9.06 8.45
CA ARG A 283 17.84 -8.49 7.16
C ARG A 283 19.16 -7.73 7.26
N ALA A 284 19.34 -6.91 8.28
CA ALA A 284 20.59 -6.19 8.52
C ALA A 284 21.77 -7.13 8.76
N ALA A 285 21.57 -8.22 9.52
CA ALA A 285 22.57 -9.26 9.69
C ALA A 285 22.90 -9.94 8.35
N ALA A 286 21.89 -10.33 7.57
CA ALA A 286 22.09 -10.95 6.26
C ALA A 286 22.85 -10.03 5.29
N ARG A 287 22.54 -8.73 5.27
CA ARG A 287 23.26 -7.73 4.45
C ARG A 287 24.70 -7.56 4.88
N THR A 288 24.96 -7.46 6.18
CA THR A 288 26.32 -7.37 6.73
C THR A 288 27.15 -8.58 6.28
N VAL A 289 26.61 -9.79 6.43
CA VAL A 289 27.28 -11.02 5.98
C VAL A 289 27.55 -11.02 4.48
N LYS A 290 26.53 -10.70 3.66
CA LYS A 290 26.68 -10.62 2.20
C LYS A 290 27.72 -9.58 1.78
N LEU A 291 27.75 -8.43 2.43
CA LEU A 291 28.66 -7.35 2.11
C LEU A 291 30.09 -7.71 2.49
N VAL A 292 30.33 -8.28 3.69
CA VAL A 292 31.66 -8.77 4.09
C VAL A 292 32.14 -9.90 3.18
N ALA A 293 31.27 -10.85 2.83
CA ALA A 293 31.60 -11.92 1.88
C ALA A 293 31.86 -11.38 0.46
N GLY A 294 31.09 -10.39 0.01
CA GLY A 294 31.23 -9.74 -1.29
C GLY A 294 32.53 -8.97 -1.44
N ILE A 295 32.97 -8.28 -0.38
CA ILE A 295 34.29 -7.62 -0.32
C ILE A 295 35.43 -8.64 -0.37
N SER A 296 35.22 -9.81 0.26
CA SER A 296 36.25 -10.86 0.37
C SER A 296 36.41 -11.69 -0.90
N SER A 297 35.53 -11.54 -1.90
CA SER A 297 35.54 -12.32 -3.14
C SER A 297 36.51 -11.70 -4.16
N PRO A 298 37.69 -12.32 -4.43
CA PRO A 298 38.68 -11.75 -5.34
C PRO A 298 38.12 -11.62 -6.76
N GLN A 299 38.62 -10.60 -7.46
CA GLN A 299 38.36 -10.28 -8.86
C GLN A 299 38.64 -11.50 -9.75
N GLN A 300 37.60 -12.22 -10.21
CA GLN A 300 37.73 -13.04 -11.41
C GLN A 300 37.82 -12.09 -12.60
N SER A 301 39.05 -11.69 -12.89
CA SER A 301 39.44 -11.11 -14.16
C SER A 301 39.15 -12.14 -15.25
N SER A 302 38.32 -11.76 -16.22
CA SER A 302 38.17 -12.49 -17.48
C SER A 302 39.56 -12.69 -18.11
N PRO A 303 39.87 -13.85 -18.72
CA PRO A 303 41.10 -13.98 -19.47
C PRO A 303 41.00 -13.08 -20.69
N SER A 304 41.95 -12.15 -20.80
CA SER A 304 42.24 -11.46 -22.04
C SER A 304 42.51 -12.51 -23.13
N GLY A 305 41.70 -12.47 -24.19
CA GLY A 305 41.92 -13.28 -25.38
C GLY A 305 43.31 -13.00 -25.92
N GLY A 306 44.19 -13.98 -25.78
CA GLY A 306 45.50 -13.97 -26.42
C GLY A 306 45.33 -13.89 -27.93
N GLY A 307 46.08 -12.98 -28.54
CA GLY A 307 46.10 -12.75 -29.97
C GLY A 307 46.39 -14.03 -30.75
N ALA A 308 45.57 -14.24 -31.78
CA ALA A 308 45.93 -15.08 -32.90
C ALA A 308 46.84 -14.25 -33.81
N ASP A 309 48.13 -14.58 -33.80
CA ASP A 309 49.06 -14.17 -34.84
C ASP A 309 49.97 -15.38 -35.13
N ARG A 310 49.55 -16.16 -36.14
CA ARG A 310 50.34 -16.98 -37.08
C ARG A 310 49.45 -17.92 -37.89
#